data_AF-Q3JDA0-F1
#
_entry.id   AF-Q3JDA0-F1
#
_cell.length_a   1.000
_cell.length_b   1.000
_cell.length_c   1.000
_cell.angle_alpha   90.00
_cell.angle_beta   90.00
_cell.angle_gamma   90.00
#
_symmetry.space_group_name_H-M   'P 1'
#
loop_
_entity.id
_entity.type
_entity.pdbx_description
1 polymer ?
#
loop_
_entity_poly.entity_id
_entity_poly.type
_entity_poly.pdbx_seq_one_letter_code
_entity_poly.pdbx_strand_id
1 'polypeptide(L)'
;MKKSSKALLASMLIVSSLGLVATVSAKQHSDRPDCKRDGHHMGAGYKHGDKGFNVDRMARKLDLGDDQRTQIEAIMEASKQQMSDQRDKMQANREQLRSLTTQSPLDEAAVRTVADAQGDLEADMIVLRAQQRAKINAILTDEQRAELEDMGGKKRGHR
;
A
#
# COMPACT_ATOMS: atom_id res chain seq x y z
N MET A 1 30.74 -5.95 -40.54
CA MET A 1 30.44 -4.50 -40.52
C MET A 1 30.01 -4.04 -41.90
N LYS A 2 28.70 -3.90 -42.18
CA LYS A 2 28.19 -3.12 -43.32
C LYS A 2 26.90 -2.44 -42.87
N LYS A 3 27.00 -1.12 -42.71
CA LYS A 3 25.91 -0.20 -42.35
C LYS A 3 25.05 0.04 -43.58
N SER A 4 23.75 0.25 -43.40
CA SER A 4 22.90 0.92 -44.39
C SER A 4 21.69 1.53 -43.68
N SER A 5 21.84 2.78 -43.26
CA SER A 5 20.75 3.65 -42.80
C SER A 5 20.21 4.44 -43.99
N LYS A 6 18.88 4.43 -44.19
CA LYS A 6 18.11 5.34 -45.06
C LYS A 6 16.83 5.68 -44.27
N ALA A 7 16.65 6.91 -43.77
CA ALA A 7 16.03 8.06 -44.46
C ALA A 7 14.53 7.79 -44.76
N LEU A 8 13.51 8.62 -44.49
CA LEU A 8 13.31 10.01 -44.07
C LEU A 8 11.77 10.19 -43.82
N LEU A 9 11.36 11.39 -43.39
CA LEU A 9 10.02 12.03 -43.54
C LEU A 9 8.99 11.73 -42.42
N ALA A 10 8.73 12.64 -41.47
CA ALA A 10 8.10 13.98 -41.55
C ALA A 10 6.56 13.93 -41.69
N SER A 11 5.85 14.24 -40.59
CA SER A 11 4.45 14.70 -40.56
C SER A 11 4.02 14.83 -39.09
N MET A 12 3.27 15.81 -38.59
CA MET A 12 2.85 17.15 -38.98
C MET A 12 2.11 17.70 -37.73
N LEU A 13 2.28 18.98 -37.42
CA LEU A 13 1.66 19.71 -36.31
C LEU A 13 0.11 19.67 -36.33
N ILE A 14 -0.53 19.49 -35.16
CA ILE A 14 -1.90 19.98 -34.87
C ILE A 14 -1.88 20.57 -33.45
N VAL A 15 -1.65 21.88 -33.33
CA VAL A 15 -2.66 22.95 -33.13
C VAL A 15 -3.16 23.06 -31.69
N SER A 16 -2.65 24.14 -31.07
CA SER A 16 -3.17 24.91 -29.95
C SER A 16 -4.69 25.10 -29.94
N SER A 17 -5.31 25.00 -28.76
CA SER A 17 -6.27 26.03 -28.34
C SER A 17 -6.44 26.04 -26.81
N LEU A 18 -5.93 27.12 -26.22
CA LEU A 18 -6.37 27.72 -24.96
C LEU A 18 -7.91 27.89 -24.94
N GLY A 19 -8.53 27.53 -23.82
CA GLY A 19 -9.90 27.91 -23.46
C GLY A 19 -9.92 28.57 -22.09
N LEU A 20 -10.34 29.84 -22.06
CA LEU A 20 -10.38 30.75 -20.90
C LEU A 20 -11.61 30.51 -19.99
N VAL A 21 -11.35 30.52 -18.68
CA VAL A 21 -12.07 31.12 -17.53
C VAL A 21 -13.57 31.46 -17.65
N ALA A 22 -14.36 30.98 -16.67
CA ALA A 22 -15.37 31.78 -15.97
C ALA A 22 -15.54 31.30 -14.51
N THR A 23 -15.31 32.22 -13.57
CA THR A 23 -15.52 32.06 -12.12
C THR A 23 -16.98 32.29 -11.76
N VAL A 24 -17.58 31.41 -10.95
CA VAL A 24 -18.73 31.76 -10.11
C VAL A 24 -18.48 31.24 -8.69
N SER A 25 -18.46 32.19 -7.75
CA SER A 25 -18.58 31.97 -6.32
C SER A 25 -20.03 31.67 -5.98
N ALA A 26 -20.27 30.60 -5.22
CA ALA A 26 -21.48 30.47 -4.41
C ALA A 26 -21.07 30.03 -3.00
N LYS A 27 -21.03 31.02 -2.10
CA LYS A 27 -20.95 30.84 -0.66
C LYS A 27 -22.34 30.44 -0.19
N GLN A 28 -22.60 29.14 -0.02
CA GLN A 28 -23.80 28.67 0.67
C GLN A 28 -23.43 28.37 2.13
N HIS A 29 -23.62 29.38 2.97
CA HIS A 29 -23.78 29.21 4.40
C HIS A 29 -25.19 28.69 4.61
N SER A 30 -25.33 27.37 4.80
CA SER A 30 -26.57 26.79 5.30
C SER A 30 -26.40 26.58 6.80
N ASP A 31 -27.05 27.44 7.58
CA ASP A 31 -27.27 27.25 9.01
C ASP A 31 -27.88 25.86 9.24
N ARG A 32 -27.14 24.99 9.92
CA ARG A 32 -27.66 23.70 10.41
C ARG A 32 -28.00 23.87 11.89
N PRO A 33 -29.18 23.42 12.33
CA PRO A 33 -29.59 23.54 13.73
C PRO A 33 -28.64 22.76 14.64
N ASP A 34 -28.29 23.43 15.74
CA ASP A 34 -27.45 23.01 16.85
C ASP A 34 -27.94 21.69 17.44
N CYS A 35 -27.27 20.58 17.08
CA CYS A 35 -27.43 19.32 17.80
C CYS A 35 -26.47 19.32 18.99
N LYS A 36 -26.96 19.80 20.13
CA LYS A 36 -26.41 19.46 21.45
C LYS A 36 -26.46 17.95 21.63
N ARG A 37 -25.34 17.30 21.34
CA ARG A 37 -25.11 15.90 21.71
C ARG A 37 -24.04 15.88 22.78
N ASP A 38 -24.50 15.98 24.02
CA ASP A 38 -23.74 15.61 25.21
C ASP A 38 -23.35 14.14 25.08
N GLY A 39 -22.15 13.92 24.58
CA GLY A 39 -21.59 12.61 24.33
C GLY A 39 -20.09 12.72 24.41
N HIS A 40 -19.56 12.55 25.62
CA HIS A 40 -18.15 12.30 25.88
C HIS A 40 -17.72 10.99 25.22
N HIS A 41 -17.51 11.01 23.89
CA HIS A 41 -16.75 9.99 23.22
C HIS A 41 -15.32 10.51 23.11
N MET A 42 -14.48 9.99 23.99
CA MET A 42 -13.02 9.96 23.84
C MET A 42 -12.70 9.25 22.52
N GLY A 43 -12.79 9.99 21.42
CA GLY A 43 -12.23 9.61 20.13
C GLY A 43 -10.72 9.73 20.24
N ALA A 44 -10.10 8.81 21.00
CA ALA A 44 -8.71 8.48 20.78
C ALA A 44 -8.64 8.09 19.30
N GLY A 45 -8.20 9.04 18.48
CA GLY A 45 -7.90 8.79 17.09
C GLY A 45 -6.93 7.62 17.08
N TYR A 46 -7.45 6.45 16.76
CA TYR A 46 -6.64 5.32 16.37
C TYR A 46 -5.96 5.81 15.10
N LYS A 47 -4.78 6.44 15.28
CA LYS A 47 -3.75 6.44 14.27
C LYS A 47 -3.59 4.96 13.97
N HIS A 48 -4.25 4.48 12.92
CA HIS A 48 -3.86 3.29 12.21
C HIS A 48 -2.51 3.61 11.58
N GLY A 49 -1.51 3.84 12.45
CA GLY A 49 -0.11 3.88 12.09
C GLY A 49 0.10 2.56 11.39
N ASP A 50 0.53 2.70 10.14
CA ASP A 50 0.95 1.63 9.26
C ASP A 50 1.38 0.43 10.11
N LYS A 51 0.56 -0.63 10.12
CA LYS A 51 0.88 -1.89 10.83
C LYS A 51 1.99 -2.61 10.05
N GLY A 52 2.98 -1.85 9.61
CA GLY A 52 4.24 -2.32 9.12
C GLY A 52 4.97 -3.08 10.22
N PHE A 53 5.95 -3.84 9.78
CA PHE A 53 6.84 -4.58 10.64
C PHE A 53 7.57 -3.59 11.57
N ASN A 54 7.31 -3.67 12.87
CA ASN A 54 7.93 -2.79 13.86
C ASN A 54 9.12 -3.53 14.48
N VAL A 55 10.33 -3.21 13.99
CA VAL A 55 11.58 -3.84 14.42
C VAL A 55 11.78 -3.66 15.92
N ASP A 56 11.51 -2.48 16.49
CA ASP A 56 11.68 -2.23 17.93
C ASP A 56 10.77 -3.13 18.79
N ARG A 57 9.54 -3.40 18.34
CA ARG A 57 8.63 -4.32 19.03
C ARG A 57 9.15 -5.75 18.96
N MET A 58 9.70 -6.17 17.82
CA MET A 58 10.30 -7.49 17.69
C MET A 58 11.56 -7.61 18.54
N ALA A 59 12.43 -6.60 18.50
CA ALA A 59 13.66 -6.53 19.28
C ALA A 59 13.41 -6.70 20.77
N ARG A 60 12.44 -5.96 21.32
CA ARG A 60 12.06 -6.10 22.73
C ARG A 60 11.43 -7.44 23.09
N LYS A 61 10.78 -8.11 22.14
CA LYS A 61 10.08 -9.37 22.40
C LYS A 61 10.98 -10.58 22.29
N LEU A 62 11.92 -10.58 21.35
CA LEU A 62 12.84 -11.70 21.11
C LEU A 62 14.19 -11.48 21.80
N ASP A 63 14.31 -10.43 22.62
CA ASP A 63 15.56 -10.01 23.26
C ASP A 63 16.74 -9.98 22.27
N LEU A 64 16.57 -9.22 21.18
CA LEU A 64 17.57 -9.16 20.12
C LEU A 64 18.80 -8.37 20.55
N GLY A 65 19.99 -8.94 20.31
CA GLY A 65 21.24 -8.21 20.47
C GLY A 65 21.40 -7.08 19.43
N ASP A 66 22.28 -6.13 19.72
CA ASP A 66 22.52 -4.94 18.88
C ASP A 66 22.89 -5.30 17.44
N ASP A 67 23.71 -6.35 17.27
CA ASP A 67 24.11 -6.86 15.94
C ASP A 67 22.93 -7.45 15.17
N GLN A 68 22.07 -8.24 15.84
CA GLN A 68 20.87 -8.81 15.22
C GLN A 68 19.89 -7.71 14.82
N ARG A 69 19.69 -6.71 15.68
CA ARG A 69 18.86 -5.54 15.39
C ARG A 69 19.35 -4.80 14.16
N THR A 70 20.64 -4.50 14.10
CA THR A 70 21.26 -3.80 12.96
C THR A 70 21.05 -4.56 11.64
N GLN A 71 21.25 -5.87 11.64
CA GLN A 71 21.05 -6.70 10.45
C GLN A 71 19.58 -6.74 10.00
N ILE A 72 18.65 -6.81 10.96
CA ILE A 72 17.21 -6.79 10.65
C ILE A 72 16.78 -5.43 10.10
N GLU A 73 17.26 -4.32 10.67
CA GLU A 73 16.99 -2.97 10.16
C GLU A 73 17.48 -2.82 8.72
N ALA A 74 18.66 -3.34 8.40
CA ALA A 74 19.17 -3.35 7.03
C ALA A 74 18.29 -4.16 6.07
N ILE A 75 17.77 -5.32 6.49
CA ILE A 75 16.81 -6.11 5.68
C ILE A 75 15.53 -5.31 5.41
N MET A 76 15.02 -4.62 6.43
CA MET A 76 13.80 -3.82 6.31
C MET A 76 14.00 -2.62 5.39
N GLU A 77 15.11 -1.89 5.53
CA GLU A 77 15.40 -0.74 4.67
C GLU A 77 15.62 -1.18 3.21
N ALA A 78 16.32 -2.29 2.97
CA ALA A 78 16.56 -2.83 1.63
C ALA A 78 15.27 -3.22 0.88
N SER A 79 14.18 -3.45 1.59
CA SER A 79 12.88 -3.87 1.02
C SER A 79 11.79 -2.81 1.12
N LYS A 80 12.09 -1.67 1.75
CA LYS A 80 11.13 -0.59 2.02
C LYS A 80 10.52 -0.01 0.76
N GLN A 81 11.33 0.30 -0.24
CA GLN A 81 10.83 0.85 -1.51
C GLN A 81 9.90 -0.14 -2.20
N GLN A 82 10.30 -1.40 -2.33
CA GLN A 82 9.49 -2.44 -2.96
C GLN A 82 8.15 -2.65 -2.22
N MET A 83 8.17 -2.61 -0.88
CA MET A 83 6.95 -2.68 -0.07
C MET A 83 6.05 -1.46 -0.26
N SER A 84 6.63 -0.26 -0.39
CA SER A 84 5.89 0.97 -0.67
C SER A 84 5.22 0.90 -2.03
N ASP A 85 5.98 0.59 -3.08
CA ASP A 85 5.48 0.50 -4.45
C ASP A 85 4.32 -0.51 -4.56
N GLN A 86 4.44 -1.64 -3.88
CA GLN A 86 3.40 -2.67 -3.90
C GLN A 86 2.14 -2.24 -3.13
N ARG A 87 2.28 -1.45 -2.07
CA ARG A 87 1.14 -0.85 -1.35
C ARG A 87 0.44 0.20 -2.21
N ASP A 88 1.20 1.04 -2.90
CA ASP A 88 0.66 2.08 -3.76
C ASP A 88 -0.13 1.47 -4.94
N LYS A 89 0.44 0.42 -5.58
CA LYS A 89 -0.27 -0.36 -6.61
C LYS A 89 -1.56 -0.99 -6.09
N MET A 90 -1.52 -1.58 -4.90
CA MET A 90 -2.69 -2.19 -4.27
C MET A 90 -3.76 -1.15 -3.91
N GLN A 91 -3.35 0.04 -3.46
CA GLN A 91 -4.29 1.14 -3.21
C GLN A 91 -4.97 1.59 -4.51
N ALA A 92 -4.19 1.85 -5.56
CA ALA A 92 -4.74 2.25 -6.85
C ALA A 92 -5.70 1.20 -7.43
N ASN A 93 -5.35 -0.08 -7.33
CA ASN A 93 -6.22 -1.19 -7.75
C ASN A 93 -7.56 -1.19 -7.00
N ARG A 94 -7.54 -1.01 -5.67
CA ARG A 94 -8.77 -0.93 -4.85
C ARG A 94 -9.64 0.26 -5.20
N GLU A 95 -9.03 1.41 -5.47
CA GLU A 95 -9.74 2.61 -5.91
C GLU A 95 -10.42 2.38 -7.27
N GLN A 96 -9.73 1.71 -8.20
CA GLN A 96 -10.28 1.33 -9.49
C GLN A 96 -11.44 0.34 -9.37
N LEU A 97 -11.30 -0.73 -8.56
CA LEU A 97 -12.40 -1.66 -8.28
C LEU A 97 -13.61 -0.94 -7.70
N ARG A 98 -13.38 -0.06 -6.71
CA ARG A 98 -14.46 0.73 -6.11
C ARG A 98 -15.18 1.58 -7.15
N SER A 99 -14.43 2.27 -8.02
CA SER A 99 -15.01 3.07 -9.10
C SER A 99 -15.89 2.22 -10.02
N LEU A 100 -15.39 1.09 -10.53
CA LEU A 100 -16.12 0.20 -11.44
C LEU A 100 -17.39 -0.37 -10.82
N THR A 101 -17.33 -0.81 -9.55
CA THR A 101 -18.51 -1.38 -8.87
C THR A 101 -19.61 -0.35 -8.56
N THR A 102 -19.32 0.95 -8.65
CA THR A 102 -20.33 2.01 -8.45
C THR A 102 -21.00 2.46 -9.76
N GLN A 103 -20.56 1.96 -10.91
CA GLN A 103 -21.15 2.29 -12.21
C GLN A 103 -22.48 1.58 -12.41
N SER A 104 -23.37 2.21 -13.19
CA SER A 104 -24.63 1.62 -13.64
C SER A 104 -24.80 1.92 -15.14
N PRO A 105 -24.91 0.90 -16.01
CA PRO A 105 -24.86 -0.53 -15.69
C PRO A 105 -23.46 -0.99 -15.22
N LEU A 106 -23.40 -2.14 -14.55
CA LEU A 106 -22.14 -2.75 -14.13
C LEU A 106 -21.40 -3.34 -15.35
N ASP A 107 -20.14 -2.97 -15.53
CA ASP A 107 -19.24 -3.66 -16.47
C ASP A 107 -18.52 -4.82 -15.75
N GLU A 108 -19.12 -6.01 -15.80
CA GLU A 108 -18.57 -7.21 -15.16
C GLU A 108 -17.20 -7.61 -15.71
N ALA A 109 -16.93 -7.40 -17.00
CA ALA A 109 -15.66 -7.76 -17.63
C ALA A 109 -14.53 -6.86 -17.14
N ALA A 110 -14.80 -5.56 -17.01
CA ALA A 110 -13.86 -4.62 -16.40
C ALA A 110 -13.59 -4.96 -14.93
N VAL A 111 -14.63 -5.28 -14.15
CA VAL A 111 -14.47 -5.70 -12.74
C VAL A 111 -13.62 -6.96 -12.63
N ARG A 112 -13.88 -7.99 -13.46
CA ARG A 112 -13.11 -9.25 -13.48
C ARG A 112 -11.62 -8.98 -13.73
N THR A 113 -11.32 -8.13 -14.71
CA THR A 113 -9.94 -7.78 -15.08
C THR A 113 -9.18 -7.14 -13.92
N VAL A 114 -9.79 -6.15 -13.24
CA VAL A 114 -9.12 -5.46 -12.12
C VAL A 114 -9.01 -6.38 -10.90
N ALA A 115 -9.99 -7.26 -10.68
CA ALA A 115 -9.95 -8.26 -9.61
C ALA A 115 -8.82 -9.28 -9.81
N ASP A 116 -8.60 -9.75 -11.04
CA ASP A 116 -7.48 -10.66 -11.34
C ASP A 116 -6.12 -9.95 -11.09
N ALA A 117 -5.98 -8.70 -11.52
CA ALA A 117 -4.80 -7.90 -11.20
C ALA A 117 -4.60 -7.68 -9.68
N GLN A 118 -5.68 -7.59 -8.90
CA GLN A 118 -5.58 -7.53 -7.45
C GLN A 118 -4.98 -8.82 -6.88
N GLY A 119 -5.39 -9.98 -7.42
CA GLY A 119 -4.87 -11.28 -7.03
C GLY A 119 -3.36 -11.40 -7.26
N ASP A 120 -2.86 -10.92 -8.40
CA ASP A 120 -1.42 -10.89 -8.70
C ASP A 120 -0.66 -10.01 -7.70
N LEU A 121 -1.19 -8.81 -7.41
CA LEU A 121 -0.58 -7.90 -6.44
C LEU A 121 -0.54 -8.49 -5.02
N GLU A 122 -1.55 -9.28 -4.63
CA GLU A 122 -1.57 -10.01 -3.38
C GLU A 122 -0.51 -11.14 -3.34
N ALA A 123 -0.39 -11.89 -4.43
CA ALA A 123 0.62 -12.94 -4.56
C ALA A 123 2.03 -12.39 -4.40
N ASP A 124 2.34 -11.30 -5.09
CA ASP A 124 3.62 -10.58 -4.99
C ASP A 124 3.92 -10.12 -3.55
N MET A 125 2.92 -9.55 -2.86
CA MET A 125 3.06 -9.15 -1.46
C MET A 125 3.35 -10.34 -0.53
N ILE A 126 2.74 -11.50 -0.78
CA ILE A 126 2.98 -12.72 -0.02
C ILE A 126 4.42 -13.17 -0.22
N VAL A 127 4.89 -13.24 -1.46
CA VAL A 127 6.26 -13.64 -1.79
C VAL A 127 7.29 -12.70 -1.15
N LEU A 128 7.09 -11.39 -1.27
CA LEU A 128 7.99 -10.39 -0.69
C LEU A 128 8.10 -10.52 0.83
N ARG A 129 6.98 -10.70 1.52
CA ARG A 129 6.95 -10.92 2.97
C ARG A 129 7.60 -12.24 3.37
N ALA A 130 7.39 -13.31 2.60
CA ALA A 130 8.02 -14.60 2.85
C ALA A 130 9.55 -14.51 2.75
N GLN A 131 10.06 -13.82 1.72
CA GLN A 131 11.49 -13.57 1.54
C GLN A 131 12.08 -12.75 2.70
N GLN A 132 11.41 -11.68 3.13
CA GLN A 132 11.84 -10.91 4.30
C GLN A 132 11.90 -11.78 5.56
N ARG A 133 10.85 -12.57 5.81
CA ARG A 133 10.77 -13.45 6.99
C ARG A 133 11.88 -14.51 6.95
N ALA A 134 12.18 -15.09 5.79
CA ALA A 134 13.27 -16.04 5.65
C ALA A 134 14.63 -15.42 6.01
N LYS A 135 14.90 -14.20 5.53
CA LYS A 135 16.14 -13.47 5.87
C LYS A 135 16.25 -13.17 7.37
N ILE A 136 15.15 -12.76 8.00
CA ILE A 136 15.11 -12.49 9.45
C ILE A 136 15.33 -13.78 10.23
N ASN A 137 14.64 -14.87 9.88
CA ASN A 137 14.79 -16.16 10.55
C ASN A 137 16.24 -16.67 10.53
N ALA A 138 17.01 -16.37 9.49
CA ALA A 138 18.42 -16.76 9.40
C ALA A 138 19.34 -16.03 10.40
N ILE A 139 18.89 -14.94 11.02
CA ILE A 139 19.65 -14.15 12.01
C ILE A 139 19.31 -14.56 13.46
N LEU A 140 18.14 -15.17 13.65
CA LEU A 140 17.61 -15.53 14.97
C LEU A 140 18.14 -16.88 15.44
N THR A 141 18.32 -17.04 16.75
CA THR A 141 18.58 -18.35 17.36
C THR A 141 17.35 -19.25 17.29
N ASP A 142 17.53 -20.54 17.54
CA ASP A 142 16.46 -21.54 17.51
C ASP A 142 15.33 -21.20 18.51
N GLU A 143 15.71 -20.73 19.71
CA GLU A 143 14.79 -20.29 20.75
C GLU A 143 14.02 -19.04 20.33
N GLN A 144 14.70 -18.04 19.76
CA GLN A 144 14.07 -16.81 19.26
C GLN A 144 13.11 -17.10 18.08
N ARG A 145 13.44 -18.08 17.22
CA ARG A 145 12.53 -18.51 16.14
C ARG A 145 11.25 -19.15 16.69
N ALA A 146 11.37 -20.01 17.70
CA ALA A 146 10.21 -20.60 18.36
C ALA A 146 9.29 -19.53 19.00
N GLU A 147 9.87 -18.52 19.65
CA GLU A 147 9.09 -17.41 20.22
C GLU A 147 8.42 -16.55 19.14
N LEU A 148 9.12 -16.27 18.03
CA LEU A 148 8.54 -15.54 16.89
C LEU A 148 7.35 -16.29 16.27
N GLU A 149 7.36 -17.62 16.24
CA GLU A 149 6.24 -18.43 15.75
C GLU A 149 5.02 -18.37 16.68
N ASP A 150 5.20 -18.46 17.99
CA ASP A 150 4.12 -18.33 18.99
C ASP A 150 3.45 -16.94 18.92
N MET A 151 4.25 -15.89 18.70
CA MET A 151 3.73 -14.54 18.46
C MET A 151 2.83 -14.45 17.22
N GLY A 152 3.12 -15.23 16.18
CA GLY A 152 2.31 -15.31 14.96
C GLY A 152 1.03 -16.12 15.14
N GLY A 153 1.08 -17.19 15.95
CA GLY A 153 -0.05 -18.07 16.27
C GLY A 153 -1.14 -17.37 17.08
N LYS A 154 -0.78 -16.60 18.10
CA LYS A 154 -1.74 -15.93 19.00
C LYS A 154 -2.64 -14.88 18.34
N LYS A 155 -2.25 -14.32 17.18
CA LYS A 155 -3.09 -13.36 16.43
C LYS A 155 -4.19 -14.00 15.58
N ARG A 156 -4.17 -15.32 15.36
CA ARG A 156 -5.17 -16.03 14.53
C ARG A 156 -6.39 -16.52 15.33
N GLY A 157 -6.38 -16.39 16.67
CA GLY A 157 -7.47 -16.81 17.57
C GLY A 157 -8.50 -15.73 17.92
N HIS A 158 -8.41 -14.54 17.31
CA HIS A 158 -9.43 -13.50 17.41
C HIS A 158 -10.03 -13.22 16.04
N ARG A 159 -10.92 -14.10 15.61
CA ARG A 159 -11.91 -13.80 14.59
C ARG A 159 -13.18 -14.59 14.86
#